data_AF-A0A6N2AYB2-F1
#
_entry.id   AF-A0A6N2AYB2-F1
#
_cell.length_a   1.000
_cell.length_b   1.000
_cell.length_c   1.000
_cell.angle_alpha   90.00
_cell.angle_beta   90.00
_cell.angle_gamma   90.00
#
_symmetry.space_group_name_H-M   'P 1'
#
loop_
_entity.id
_entity.type
_entity.pdbx_description
1 polymer ?
#
loop_
_entity_poly.entity_id
_entity_poly.type
_entity_poly.pdbx_seq_one_letter_code
_entity_poly.pdbx_strand_id
1 'polypeptide(L)'
;MSGTFFFSSPPLYTTSTATKYSHSPSPDRLKFLIDKSKNIRQLLQIHAFLIRNGLESDPVLNFRLQQSYSSLGHLQHSVKVFKRTHSPTVFSYTAIIHNHVINDLYEQAFVLYIQMLTHNIEPNAFTFSSMLKTCPLESGKALHCQALKLGYESDTYVRTALVDVYARGSDIVSACKLFDTMTERSLVSLTTMITGYAKNGHIQEAGVLFEGMEDRDVVCWNAMIDGYSQHGRPNEALVLFRKMLLSKVKPNEVTVVAALSACAQMGVLESGRWIHAYVKSNRIQVNKHVGTAFIDMYSKSGSLEDARMVFDQMRDKDVITWNSMIVGYAMHGFSLEALQLFNEMCKLGLQPTDITFIGILSACANAGLLSEGWTYFQLMEKYLIEPKIEHYGCMVNLLGRAGQLEKAYEFVKSMKIDSDPILWGTLLTACRIHGDVRLAEKIMEFLFEQDLATSGTYVLLSNIYAASGDWDGVAKVRALMKRSGVDKEPGCSSIEVNNKVHEFLAGDMKHPKSKEIYIMLEEVNKLLEAHGYLPQTDIVLHNLGEVEKQQALAVHSERLAIAYGLISTQAGTTIKIVKNLRVCPDCHAVTKLISKITGRKIIVRDRNRFHHFVDGSCSCGDFW
;
A
#
# COMPACT_ATOMS: atom_id res chain seq x y z
N MET A 1 -6.53 89.68 -51.14
CA MET A 1 -6.80 90.14 -49.76
C MET A 1 -7.62 89.07 -49.08
N SER A 2 -7.18 88.66 -47.89
CA SER A 2 -7.87 87.89 -46.83
C SER A 2 -9.40 87.95 -46.91
N GLY A 3 -10.20 86.90 -46.71
CA GLY A 3 -10.02 85.66 -45.96
C GLY A 3 -11.26 85.51 -45.05
N THR A 4 -11.99 84.40 -45.16
CA THR A 4 -12.77 83.70 -44.11
C THR A 4 -13.69 82.67 -44.76
N PHE A 5 -13.48 81.40 -44.41
CA PHE A 5 -14.34 80.27 -44.74
C PHE A 5 -15.38 80.09 -43.63
N PHE A 6 -16.65 80.02 -43.99
CA PHE A 6 -17.66 79.15 -43.36
C PHE A 6 -18.72 78.87 -44.42
N PHE A 7 -18.64 77.69 -45.05
CA PHE A 7 -19.66 77.23 -46.00
C PHE A 7 -20.71 76.40 -45.25
N SER A 8 -21.95 76.86 -45.40
CA SER A 8 -23.21 76.25 -44.98
C SER A 8 -23.60 75.07 -45.89
N SER A 9 -24.10 73.99 -45.27
CA SER A 9 -24.77 72.84 -45.91
C SER A 9 -26.00 73.27 -46.72
N PRO A 10 -26.39 72.60 -47.83
CA PRO A 10 -27.09 71.29 -47.85
C PRO A 10 -26.86 70.52 -49.21
N PRO A 11 -27.69 69.55 -49.72
CA PRO A 11 -28.79 68.74 -49.18
C PRO A 11 -28.64 67.21 -49.39
N LEU A 12 -29.67 66.50 -48.92
CA LEU A 12 -29.92 65.04 -48.94
C LEU A 12 -29.69 64.33 -50.28
N TYR A 13 -28.94 63.22 -50.24
CA TYR A 13 -29.10 62.08 -51.14
C TYR A 13 -29.07 60.76 -50.35
N THR A 14 -29.92 59.86 -50.81
CA THR A 14 -30.29 58.53 -50.32
C THR A 14 -29.11 57.57 -50.10
N THR A 15 -28.99 57.00 -48.90
CA THR A 15 -28.08 55.89 -48.62
C THR A 15 -28.85 54.60 -48.28
N SER A 16 -28.85 53.70 -49.27
CA SER A 16 -28.72 52.24 -49.16
C SER A 16 -29.13 51.58 -47.82
N THR A 17 -30.25 50.87 -47.85
CA THR A 17 -30.63 49.83 -46.89
C THR A 17 -29.61 48.68 -46.92
N ALA A 18 -28.59 48.74 -46.07
CA ALA A 18 -27.77 47.59 -45.71
C ALA A 18 -28.39 46.89 -44.49
N THR A 19 -29.16 45.83 -44.75
CA THR A 19 -29.66 44.87 -43.76
C THR A 19 -28.49 44.24 -42.99
N LYS A 20 -28.27 44.67 -41.74
CA LYS A 20 -27.44 43.92 -40.78
C LYS A 20 -28.18 42.63 -40.41
N TYR A 21 -27.80 41.52 -41.04
CA TYR A 21 -28.14 40.19 -40.57
C TYR A 21 -27.43 39.92 -39.23
N SER A 22 -28.03 40.34 -38.12
CA SER A 22 -27.72 39.82 -36.80
C SER A 22 -28.44 38.48 -36.63
N HIS A 23 -27.90 37.41 -37.21
CA HIS A 23 -28.30 36.06 -36.80
C HIS A 23 -27.72 35.81 -35.41
N SER A 24 -28.49 36.14 -34.37
CA SER A 24 -28.26 35.54 -33.05
C SER A 24 -28.31 34.02 -33.22
N PRO A 25 -27.32 33.26 -32.71
CA PRO A 25 -27.38 31.81 -32.77
C PRO A 25 -28.66 31.35 -32.04
N SER A 26 -29.42 30.43 -32.62
CA SER A 26 -30.59 29.87 -31.96
C SER A 26 -30.21 29.27 -30.59
N PRO A 27 -31.12 29.26 -29.60
CA PRO A 27 -30.87 28.66 -28.29
C PRO A 27 -30.33 27.22 -28.38
N ASP A 28 -30.78 26.42 -29.35
CA ASP A 28 -30.29 25.05 -29.57
C ASP A 28 -28.86 25.00 -30.12
N ARG A 29 -28.46 25.99 -30.93
CA ARG A 29 -27.08 26.11 -31.39
C ARG A 29 -26.15 26.51 -30.24
N LEU A 30 -26.62 27.35 -29.30
CA LEU A 30 -25.88 27.70 -28.09
C LEU A 30 -25.72 26.50 -27.15
N LYS A 31 -26.78 25.71 -26.93
CA LYS A 31 -26.70 24.45 -26.16
C LYS A 31 -25.65 23.51 -26.74
N PHE A 32 -25.67 23.29 -28.06
CA PHE A 32 -24.71 22.44 -28.75
C PHE A 32 -23.26 22.93 -28.63
N LEU A 33 -23.04 24.25 -28.73
CA LEU A 33 -21.71 24.86 -28.60
C LEU A 33 -21.16 24.72 -27.17
N ILE A 34 -22.01 24.84 -26.15
CA ILE A 34 -21.64 24.61 -24.74
C ILE A 34 -21.20 23.16 -24.56
N ASP A 35 -22.02 22.19 -24.97
CA ASP A 35 -21.75 20.76 -24.80
C ASP A 35 -20.48 20.29 -25.53
N LYS A 36 -20.12 20.92 -26.65
CA LYS A 36 -18.93 20.58 -27.46
C LYS A 36 -17.67 21.33 -27.04
N SER A 37 -17.77 22.27 -26.12
CA SER A 37 -16.62 23.07 -25.67
C SER A 37 -15.63 22.18 -24.89
N LYS A 38 -14.45 21.95 -25.45
CA LYS A 38 -13.37 21.15 -24.82
C LYS A 38 -12.37 21.99 -24.03
N ASN A 39 -12.48 23.31 -24.10
CA ASN A 39 -11.55 24.20 -23.43
C ASN A 39 -12.27 25.37 -22.74
N ILE A 40 -11.63 25.88 -21.69
CA ILE A 40 -12.18 26.96 -20.87
C ILE A 40 -12.32 28.28 -21.64
N ARG A 41 -11.46 28.54 -22.63
CA ARG A 41 -11.47 29.78 -23.42
C ARG A 41 -12.72 29.89 -24.29
N GLN A 42 -13.10 28.80 -24.98
CA GLN A 42 -14.35 28.71 -25.74
C GLN A 42 -15.56 28.87 -24.83
N LEU A 43 -15.54 28.20 -23.67
CA LEU A 43 -16.65 28.27 -22.72
C LEU A 43 -16.81 29.69 -22.14
N LEU A 44 -15.70 30.38 -21.83
CA LEU A 44 -15.72 31.79 -21.40
C LEU A 44 -16.20 32.74 -22.50
N GLN A 45 -15.86 32.49 -23.77
CA GLN A 45 -16.36 33.28 -24.90
C GLN A 45 -17.88 33.12 -25.06
N ILE A 46 -18.39 31.90 -24.94
CA ILE A 46 -19.84 31.62 -24.99
C ILE A 46 -20.54 32.24 -23.79
N HIS A 47 -19.99 32.11 -22.58
CA HIS A 47 -20.54 32.74 -21.38
C HIS A 47 -20.56 34.28 -21.49
N ALA A 48 -19.49 34.91 -22.01
CA ALA A 48 -19.47 36.34 -22.26
C ALA A 48 -20.50 36.77 -23.33
N PHE A 49 -20.69 35.94 -24.37
CA PHE A 49 -21.73 36.16 -25.38
C PHE A 49 -23.13 36.11 -24.76
N LEU A 50 -23.40 35.15 -23.87
CA LEU A 50 -24.69 35.03 -23.19
C LEU A 50 -25.00 36.27 -22.34
N ILE A 51 -24.01 36.75 -21.57
CA ILE A 51 -24.13 37.99 -20.77
C ILE A 51 -24.38 39.22 -21.66
N ARG A 52 -23.68 39.32 -22.80
CA ARG A 52 -23.80 40.50 -23.68
C ARG A 52 -25.16 40.60 -24.38
N ASN A 53 -25.85 39.47 -24.57
CA ASN A 53 -27.11 39.41 -25.28
C ASN A 53 -28.34 39.28 -24.35
N GLY A 54 -28.18 39.41 -23.03
CA GLY A 54 -29.29 39.31 -22.08
C GLY A 54 -29.86 37.90 -21.92
N LEU A 55 -29.09 36.87 -22.29
CA LEU A 55 -29.49 35.46 -22.23
C LEU A 55 -29.01 34.76 -20.94
N GLU A 56 -28.40 35.50 -20.03
CA GLU A 56 -27.88 35.00 -18.74
C GLU A 56 -28.97 34.59 -17.74
N SER A 57 -30.24 34.91 -18.01
CA SER A 57 -31.38 34.53 -17.18
C SER A 57 -31.98 33.16 -17.55
N ASP A 58 -31.55 32.55 -18.67
CA ASP A 58 -32.06 31.25 -19.13
C ASP A 58 -31.54 30.10 -18.22
N PRO A 59 -32.43 29.43 -17.46
CA PRO A 59 -32.04 28.37 -16.53
C PRO A 59 -31.39 27.15 -17.20
N VAL A 60 -31.76 26.84 -18.45
CA VAL A 60 -31.24 25.67 -19.20
C VAL A 60 -29.83 25.94 -19.70
N LEU A 61 -29.57 27.15 -20.21
CA LEU A 61 -28.24 27.55 -20.65
C LEU A 61 -27.28 27.67 -19.44
N ASN A 62 -27.76 28.21 -18.31
CA ASN A 62 -26.98 28.29 -17.08
C ASN A 62 -26.64 26.91 -16.51
N PHE A 63 -27.60 25.96 -16.48
CA PHE A 63 -27.34 24.58 -16.06
C PHE A 63 -26.26 23.92 -16.93
N ARG A 64 -26.35 24.03 -18.26
CA ARG A 64 -25.35 23.45 -19.18
C ARG A 64 -23.98 24.11 -19.07
N LEU A 65 -23.93 25.43 -18.90
CA LEU A 65 -22.69 26.14 -18.60
C LEU A 65 -22.06 25.63 -17.30
N GLN A 66 -22.86 25.48 -16.25
CA GLN A 66 -22.43 24.99 -14.95
C GLN A 66 -21.85 23.56 -15.04
N GLN A 67 -22.55 22.67 -15.74
CA GLN A 67 -22.08 21.29 -16.00
C GLN A 67 -20.77 21.28 -16.81
N SER A 68 -20.65 22.15 -17.82
CA SER A 68 -19.45 22.26 -18.64
C SER A 68 -18.26 22.80 -17.85
N TYR A 69 -18.47 23.83 -17.02
CA TYR A 69 -17.43 24.32 -16.10
C TYR A 69 -17.01 23.24 -15.09
N SER A 70 -17.96 22.45 -14.58
CA SER A 70 -17.68 21.31 -13.70
C SER A 70 -16.82 20.26 -14.40
N SER A 71 -17.19 19.85 -15.62
CA SER A 71 -16.44 18.85 -16.39
C SER A 71 -15.00 19.29 -16.73
N LEU A 72 -14.74 20.59 -16.75
CA LEU A 72 -13.41 21.18 -16.97
C LEU A 72 -12.67 21.51 -15.65
N GLY A 73 -13.22 21.17 -14.48
CA GLY A 73 -12.59 21.40 -13.18
C GLY A 73 -12.61 22.86 -12.69
N HIS A 74 -13.48 23.71 -13.26
CA HIS A 74 -13.54 25.14 -12.94
C HIS A 74 -14.68 25.49 -11.97
N LEU A 75 -14.54 25.04 -10.71
CA LEU A 75 -15.54 25.23 -9.65
C LEU A 75 -15.94 26.71 -9.45
N GLN A 76 -14.98 27.63 -9.41
CA GLN A 76 -15.28 29.06 -9.16
C GLN A 76 -16.18 29.68 -10.23
N HIS A 77 -16.02 29.28 -11.49
CA HIS A 77 -16.86 29.76 -12.58
C HIS A 77 -18.26 29.14 -12.51
N SER A 78 -18.35 27.85 -12.17
CA SER A 78 -19.61 27.15 -11.89
C SER A 78 -20.41 27.84 -10.77
N VAL A 79 -19.75 28.19 -9.65
CA VAL A 79 -20.39 28.92 -8.53
C VAL A 79 -20.87 30.30 -8.94
N LYS A 80 -20.10 31.03 -9.77
CA LYS A 80 -20.50 32.35 -10.27
C LYS A 80 -21.75 32.29 -11.16
N VAL A 81 -21.86 31.27 -12.01
CA VAL A 81 -23.06 31.03 -12.84
C VAL A 81 -24.26 30.73 -11.95
N PHE A 82 -24.08 29.86 -10.96
CA PHE A 82 -25.15 29.51 -10.01
C PHE A 82 -25.68 30.73 -9.24
N LYS A 83 -24.78 31.56 -8.68
CA LYS A 83 -25.16 32.78 -7.94
C LYS A 83 -25.90 33.83 -8.79
N ARG A 84 -25.75 33.81 -10.11
CA ARG A 84 -26.42 34.72 -11.05
C ARG A 84 -27.75 34.18 -11.57
N THR A 85 -28.07 32.92 -11.27
CA THR A 85 -29.34 32.31 -11.68
C THR A 85 -30.44 32.75 -10.72
N HIS A 86 -31.41 33.51 -11.22
CA HIS A 86 -32.47 34.11 -10.39
C HIS A 86 -33.53 33.10 -9.94
N SER A 87 -33.69 31.99 -10.67
CA SER A 87 -34.60 30.88 -10.37
C SER A 87 -33.88 29.52 -10.50
N PRO A 88 -33.04 29.14 -9.52
CA PRO A 88 -32.31 27.89 -9.57
C PRO A 88 -33.28 26.70 -9.53
N THR A 89 -33.11 25.75 -10.46
CA THR A 89 -33.92 24.54 -10.53
C THR A 89 -33.29 23.40 -9.71
N VAL A 90 -34.01 22.30 -9.52
CA VAL A 90 -33.43 21.06 -8.95
C VAL A 90 -32.14 20.66 -9.68
N PHE A 91 -32.11 20.74 -11.02
CA PHE A 91 -30.93 20.40 -11.81
C PHE A 91 -29.74 21.34 -11.54
N SER A 92 -30.00 22.63 -11.36
CA SER A 92 -28.98 23.63 -11.00
C SER A 92 -28.37 23.32 -9.63
N TYR A 93 -29.20 22.97 -8.64
CA TYR A 93 -28.77 22.55 -7.31
C TYR A 93 -28.01 21.22 -7.34
N THR A 94 -28.55 20.19 -7.99
CA THR A 94 -27.88 18.88 -8.12
C THR A 94 -26.50 19.03 -8.74
N ALA A 95 -26.37 19.82 -9.82
CA ALA A 95 -25.09 20.02 -10.48
C ALA A 95 -24.07 20.78 -9.62
N ILE A 96 -24.50 21.79 -8.83
CA ILE A 96 -23.56 22.56 -8.00
C ILE A 96 -23.12 21.74 -6.79
N ILE A 97 -24.05 20.99 -6.19
CA ILE A 97 -23.78 20.05 -5.10
C ILE A 97 -22.79 18.98 -5.57
N HIS A 98 -23.08 18.34 -6.71
CA HIS A 98 -22.21 17.33 -7.29
C HIS A 98 -20.79 17.86 -7.57
N ASN A 99 -20.67 19.10 -8.05
CA ASN A 99 -19.36 19.73 -8.27
C ASN A 99 -18.59 19.95 -6.96
N HIS A 100 -19.24 20.41 -5.90
CA HIS A 100 -18.58 20.54 -4.58
C HIS A 100 -18.18 19.19 -4.01
N VAL A 101 -19.03 18.16 -4.14
CA VAL A 101 -18.74 16.79 -3.71
C VAL A 101 -17.51 16.21 -4.43
N ILE A 102 -17.39 16.40 -5.76
CA ILE A 102 -16.22 15.92 -6.53
C ILE A 102 -14.92 16.61 -6.09
N ASN A 103 -14.99 17.84 -5.59
CA ASN A 103 -13.83 18.60 -5.11
C ASN A 103 -13.60 18.46 -3.59
N ASP A 104 -14.18 17.44 -2.95
CA ASP A 104 -14.07 17.17 -1.50
C ASP A 104 -14.57 18.30 -0.58
N LEU A 105 -15.47 19.16 -1.09
CA LEU A 105 -16.06 20.30 -0.38
C LEU A 105 -17.44 19.95 0.21
N TYR A 106 -17.46 18.98 1.12
CA TYR A 106 -18.68 18.37 1.64
C TYR A 106 -19.52 19.32 2.48
N GLU A 107 -18.90 20.12 3.33
CA GLU A 107 -19.61 21.09 4.18
C GLU A 107 -20.36 22.11 3.30
N GLN A 108 -19.71 22.63 2.25
CA GLN A 108 -20.34 23.54 1.32
C GLN A 108 -21.45 22.87 0.51
N ALA A 109 -21.29 21.59 0.14
CA ALA A 109 -22.34 20.81 -0.51
C ALA A 109 -23.59 20.65 0.39
N PHE A 110 -23.40 20.39 1.69
CA PHE A 110 -24.49 20.35 2.67
C PHE A 110 -25.18 21.70 2.86
N VAL A 111 -24.42 22.80 2.88
CA VAL A 111 -25.01 24.15 2.92
C VAL A 111 -25.88 24.41 1.69
N LEU A 112 -25.42 24.02 0.50
CA LEU A 112 -26.19 24.15 -0.74
C LEU A 112 -27.44 23.26 -0.75
N TYR A 113 -27.34 22.07 -0.16
CA TYR A 113 -28.48 21.16 0.03
C TYR A 113 -29.52 21.74 0.98
N ILE A 114 -29.10 22.29 2.13
CA ILE A 114 -30.01 22.99 3.06
C ILE A 114 -30.64 24.20 2.36
N GLN A 115 -29.86 24.98 1.62
CA GLN A 115 -30.36 26.11 0.85
C GLN A 115 -31.41 25.68 -0.19
N MET A 116 -31.24 24.52 -0.83
CA MET A 116 -32.24 23.98 -1.75
C MET A 116 -33.58 23.73 -1.05
N LEU A 117 -33.54 23.15 0.15
CA LEU A 117 -34.72 22.88 0.97
C LEU A 117 -35.37 24.18 1.47
N THR A 118 -34.59 25.20 1.87
CA THR A 118 -35.16 26.48 2.32
C THR A 118 -35.84 27.26 1.20
N HIS A 119 -35.47 27.02 -0.06
CA HIS A 119 -36.17 27.56 -1.23
C HIS A 119 -37.39 26.71 -1.66
N ASN A 120 -37.79 25.71 -0.87
CA ASN A 120 -38.88 24.77 -1.17
C ASN A 120 -38.69 24.01 -2.49
N ILE A 121 -37.44 23.69 -2.84
CA ILE A 121 -37.14 22.85 -4.00
C ILE A 121 -36.83 21.44 -3.50
N GLU A 122 -37.63 20.46 -3.94
CA GLU A 122 -37.48 19.08 -3.51
C GLU A 122 -36.28 18.37 -4.17
N PRO A 123 -35.46 17.64 -3.40
CA PRO A 123 -34.35 16.84 -3.92
C PRO A 123 -34.86 15.64 -4.72
N ASN A 124 -34.16 15.34 -5.82
CA ASN A 124 -34.39 14.14 -6.61
C ASN A 124 -33.38 13.03 -6.28
N ALA A 125 -33.57 11.85 -6.87
CA ALA A 125 -32.69 10.70 -6.69
C ALA A 125 -31.21 11.02 -7.00
N PHE A 126 -30.94 11.85 -8.01
CA PHE A 126 -29.57 12.27 -8.37
C PHE A 126 -28.94 13.20 -7.34
N THR A 127 -29.74 14.06 -6.68
CA THR A 127 -29.27 14.88 -5.55
C THR A 127 -28.86 13.99 -4.38
N PHE A 128 -29.70 13.02 -4.00
CA PHE A 128 -29.38 12.06 -2.94
C PHE A 128 -28.14 11.23 -3.28
N SER A 129 -28.08 10.64 -4.48
CA SER A 129 -26.92 9.86 -4.93
C SER A 129 -25.62 10.68 -4.91
N SER A 130 -25.68 11.95 -5.34
CA SER A 130 -24.52 12.85 -5.29
C SER A 130 -24.10 13.19 -3.86
N MET A 131 -25.05 13.50 -2.98
CA MET A 131 -24.75 13.81 -1.57
C MET A 131 -24.19 12.60 -0.83
N LEU A 132 -24.72 11.40 -1.07
CA LEU A 132 -24.35 10.18 -0.36
C LEU A 132 -22.98 9.61 -0.79
N LYS A 133 -22.54 9.85 -2.04
CA LYS A 133 -21.35 9.22 -2.64
C LYS A 133 -20.09 9.22 -1.76
N THR A 134 -19.89 10.27 -0.97
CA THR A 134 -18.70 10.43 -0.11
C THR A 134 -19.07 10.97 1.27
N CYS A 135 -20.35 10.89 1.62
CA CYS A 135 -20.88 11.36 2.90
C CYS A 135 -20.30 10.55 4.08
N PRO A 136 -20.03 11.19 5.24
CA PRO A 136 -19.83 10.50 6.51
C PRO A 136 -21.08 9.73 6.94
N LEU A 137 -20.90 8.67 7.76
CA LEU A 137 -21.99 7.78 8.16
C LEU A 137 -23.15 8.52 8.85
N GLU A 138 -22.86 9.43 9.79
CA GLU A 138 -23.90 10.12 10.56
C GLU A 138 -24.78 11.03 9.68
N SER A 139 -24.15 11.85 8.84
CA SER A 139 -24.87 12.66 7.85
C SER A 139 -25.59 11.79 6.81
N GLY A 140 -25.03 10.61 6.49
CA GLY A 140 -25.63 9.64 5.60
C GLY A 140 -26.91 9.01 6.16
N LYS A 141 -26.95 8.70 7.46
CA LYS A 141 -28.17 8.25 8.16
C LYS A 141 -29.26 9.32 8.12
N ALA A 142 -28.91 10.59 8.29
CA ALA A 142 -29.88 11.69 8.19
C ALA A 142 -30.47 11.80 6.77
N LEU A 143 -29.62 11.72 5.74
CA LEU A 143 -30.05 11.71 4.33
C LEU A 143 -30.90 10.48 4.00
N HIS A 144 -30.58 9.31 4.57
CA HIS A 144 -31.39 8.09 4.44
C HIS A 144 -32.80 8.31 4.99
N CYS A 145 -32.94 8.82 6.21
CA CYS A 145 -34.24 9.15 6.80
C CYS A 145 -35.05 10.13 5.94
N GLN A 146 -34.39 11.12 5.32
CA GLN A 146 -35.06 12.06 4.43
C GLN A 146 -35.49 11.41 3.10
N ALA A 147 -34.63 10.57 2.52
CA ALA A 147 -34.97 9.82 1.31
C ALA A 147 -36.20 8.92 1.54
N LEU A 148 -36.30 8.26 2.71
CA LEU A 148 -37.49 7.50 3.11
C LEU A 148 -38.73 8.40 3.19
N LYS A 149 -38.64 9.56 3.87
CA LYS A 149 -39.77 10.51 4.00
C LYS A 149 -40.27 11.04 2.66
N LEU A 150 -39.38 11.19 1.68
CA LEU A 150 -39.71 11.68 0.33
C LEU A 150 -40.05 10.56 -0.66
N GLY A 151 -40.14 9.30 -0.21
CA GLY A 151 -40.55 8.17 -1.05
C GLY A 151 -39.48 7.63 -2.01
N TYR A 152 -38.21 7.95 -1.80
CA TYR A 152 -37.08 7.39 -2.59
C TYR A 152 -36.59 6.04 -2.07
N GLU A 153 -37.39 5.35 -1.26
CA GLU A 153 -36.98 4.10 -0.64
C GLU A 153 -36.70 3.00 -1.65
N SER A 154 -37.41 2.95 -2.79
CA SER A 154 -37.26 1.92 -3.84
C SER A 154 -36.30 2.33 -4.97
N ASP A 155 -35.78 3.56 -4.95
CA ASP A 155 -34.90 4.05 -6.02
C ASP A 155 -33.53 3.33 -5.97
N THR A 156 -33.15 2.72 -7.09
CA THR A 156 -31.93 1.89 -7.18
C THR A 156 -30.65 2.71 -7.00
N TYR A 157 -30.61 3.96 -7.48
CA TYR A 157 -29.43 4.82 -7.35
C TYR A 157 -29.24 5.31 -5.92
N VAL A 158 -30.35 5.68 -5.25
CA VAL A 158 -30.33 6.07 -3.84
C VAL A 158 -29.96 4.87 -2.97
N ARG A 159 -30.57 3.69 -3.17
CA ARG A 159 -30.20 2.47 -2.43
C ARG A 159 -28.73 2.10 -2.61
N THR A 160 -28.22 2.10 -3.84
CA THR A 160 -26.81 1.78 -4.11
C THR A 160 -25.87 2.73 -3.38
N ALA A 161 -26.18 4.04 -3.39
CA ALA A 161 -25.39 5.03 -2.66
C ALA A 161 -25.51 4.87 -1.13
N LEU A 162 -26.67 4.47 -0.61
CA LEU A 162 -26.86 4.16 0.81
C LEU A 162 -26.05 2.92 1.23
N VAL A 163 -26.09 1.84 0.45
CA VAL A 163 -25.27 0.63 0.70
C VAL A 163 -23.79 1.00 0.79
N ASP A 164 -23.29 1.85 -0.12
CA ASP A 164 -21.91 2.36 -0.08
C ASP A 164 -21.61 3.14 1.20
N VAL A 165 -22.50 4.05 1.62
CA VAL A 165 -22.32 4.84 2.86
C VAL A 165 -22.24 3.95 4.10
N TYR A 166 -23.17 3.00 4.24
CA TYR A 166 -23.18 2.09 5.38
C TYR A 166 -21.95 1.18 5.38
N ALA A 167 -21.57 0.64 4.21
CA ALA A 167 -20.38 -0.19 4.07
C ALA A 167 -19.07 0.58 4.36
N ARG A 168 -18.93 1.81 3.86
CA ARG A 168 -17.79 2.70 4.18
C ARG A 168 -17.74 3.12 5.64
N GLY A 169 -18.91 3.23 6.28
CA GLY A 169 -19.04 3.51 7.71
C GLY A 169 -18.86 2.29 8.62
N SER A 170 -18.43 1.15 8.09
CA SER A 170 -18.29 -0.11 8.80
C SER A 170 -19.56 -0.68 9.45
N ASP A 171 -20.74 -0.21 9.03
CA ASP A 171 -22.04 -0.79 9.40
C ASP A 171 -22.50 -1.74 8.28
N ILE A 172 -21.80 -2.87 8.15
CA ILE A 172 -22.09 -3.86 7.11
C ILE A 172 -23.48 -4.49 7.28
N VAL A 173 -24.01 -4.54 8.51
CA VAL A 173 -25.32 -5.13 8.81
C VAL A 173 -26.44 -4.30 8.17
N SER A 174 -26.40 -2.98 8.32
CA SER A 174 -27.35 -2.09 7.66
C SER A 174 -27.20 -2.10 6.14
N ALA A 175 -25.95 -2.18 5.64
CA ALA A 175 -25.68 -2.32 4.21
C ALA A 175 -26.32 -3.60 3.63
N CYS A 176 -26.15 -4.76 4.30
CA CYS A 176 -26.77 -6.02 3.91
C CYS A 176 -28.29 -5.90 3.85
N LYS A 177 -28.94 -5.35 4.90
CA LYS A 177 -30.40 -5.19 4.94
C LYS A 177 -30.93 -4.37 3.75
N LEU A 178 -30.23 -3.29 3.40
CA LEU A 178 -30.60 -2.45 2.26
C LEU A 178 -30.39 -3.19 0.93
N PHE A 179 -29.31 -3.94 0.81
CA PHE A 179 -28.96 -4.71 -0.39
C PHE A 179 -29.90 -5.91 -0.61
N ASP A 180 -30.27 -6.62 0.45
CA ASP A 180 -31.13 -7.81 0.39
C ASP A 180 -32.56 -7.46 -0.02
N THR A 181 -33.02 -6.26 0.35
CA THR A 181 -34.35 -5.76 0.01
C THR A 181 -34.44 -5.11 -1.37
N MET A 182 -33.34 -5.07 -2.15
CA MET A 182 -33.37 -4.59 -3.54
C MET A 182 -34.05 -5.61 -4.45
N THR A 183 -35.09 -5.18 -5.17
CA THR A 183 -35.82 -6.03 -6.15
C THR A 183 -34.99 -6.28 -7.40
N GLU A 184 -34.20 -5.29 -7.83
CA GLU A 184 -33.27 -5.38 -8.95
C GLU A 184 -31.87 -4.98 -8.49
N ARG A 185 -30.91 -5.90 -8.68
CA ARG A 185 -29.50 -5.67 -8.33
C ARG A 185 -28.74 -5.36 -9.61
N SER A 186 -28.36 -4.10 -9.77
CA SER A 186 -27.47 -3.67 -10.83
C SER A 186 -26.04 -4.19 -10.59
N LEU A 187 -25.25 -4.24 -11.67
CA LEU A 187 -23.80 -4.49 -11.59
C LEU A 187 -23.11 -3.56 -10.59
N VAL A 188 -23.51 -2.28 -10.56
CA VAL A 188 -22.96 -1.28 -9.63
C VAL A 188 -23.28 -1.63 -8.19
N SER A 189 -24.53 -2.00 -7.86
CA SER A 189 -24.90 -2.40 -6.50
C SER A 189 -24.17 -3.66 -6.03
N LEU A 190 -23.97 -4.65 -6.91
CA LEU A 190 -23.19 -5.85 -6.61
C LEU A 190 -21.73 -5.50 -6.31
N THR A 191 -21.10 -4.69 -7.15
CA THR A 191 -19.72 -4.22 -6.97
C THR A 191 -19.55 -3.39 -5.70
N THR A 192 -20.51 -2.52 -5.37
CA THR A 192 -20.52 -1.75 -4.12
C THR A 192 -20.56 -2.68 -2.92
N MET A 193 -21.43 -3.70 -2.92
CA MET A 193 -21.53 -4.65 -1.83
C MET A 193 -20.27 -5.51 -1.68
N ILE A 194 -19.67 -5.97 -2.80
CA ILE A 194 -18.39 -6.68 -2.80
C ILE A 194 -17.28 -5.83 -2.19
N THR A 195 -17.17 -4.57 -2.60
CA THR A 195 -16.19 -3.63 -2.05
C THR A 195 -16.41 -3.41 -0.56
N GLY A 196 -17.69 -3.32 -0.15
CA GLY A 196 -18.10 -3.19 1.24
C GLY A 196 -17.70 -4.39 2.10
N TYR A 197 -18.01 -5.60 1.64
CA TYR A 197 -17.59 -6.82 2.32
C TYR A 197 -16.07 -6.94 2.40
N ALA A 198 -15.36 -6.71 1.28
CA ALA A 198 -13.91 -6.76 1.23
C ALA A 198 -13.28 -5.79 2.23
N LYS A 199 -13.70 -4.52 2.26
CA LYS A 199 -13.14 -3.51 3.18
C LYS A 199 -13.40 -3.79 4.66
N ASN A 200 -14.45 -4.54 4.99
CA ASN A 200 -14.80 -4.89 6.36
C ASN A 200 -14.35 -6.31 6.78
N GLY A 201 -13.47 -6.96 5.99
CA GLY A 201 -12.92 -8.28 6.33
C GLY A 201 -13.80 -9.48 6.00
N HIS A 202 -15.00 -9.28 5.45
CA HIS A 202 -15.93 -10.33 5.04
C HIS A 202 -15.59 -10.89 3.64
N ILE A 203 -14.35 -11.33 3.46
CA ILE A 203 -13.83 -11.68 2.13
C ILE A 203 -14.48 -12.94 1.53
N GLN A 204 -14.96 -13.86 2.36
CA GLN A 204 -15.68 -15.05 1.91
C GLN A 204 -17.04 -14.68 1.32
N GLU A 205 -17.81 -13.83 2.00
CA GLU A 205 -19.10 -13.34 1.54
C GLU A 205 -18.96 -12.53 0.25
N ALA A 206 -17.90 -11.71 0.15
CA ALA A 206 -17.53 -11.02 -1.09
C ALA A 206 -17.27 -12.00 -2.24
N GLY A 207 -16.53 -13.09 -1.96
CA GLY A 207 -16.22 -14.14 -2.93
C GLY A 207 -17.46 -14.88 -3.44
N VAL A 208 -18.37 -15.26 -2.54
CA VAL A 208 -19.64 -15.90 -2.91
C VAL A 208 -20.47 -14.98 -3.81
N LEU A 209 -20.58 -13.70 -3.44
CA LEU A 209 -21.32 -12.72 -4.25
C LEU A 209 -20.68 -12.54 -5.63
N PHE A 210 -19.35 -12.47 -5.69
CA PHE A 210 -18.59 -12.34 -6.93
C PHE A 210 -18.75 -13.57 -7.87
N GLU A 211 -18.76 -14.77 -7.32
CA GLU A 211 -18.96 -16.01 -8.09
C GLU A 211 -20.37 -16.10 -8.68
N GLY A 212 -21.38 -15.57 -7.97
CA GLY A 212 -22.77 -15.50 -8.43
C GLY A 212 -23.05 -14.47 -9.53
N MET A 213 -22.10 -13.60 -9.89
CA MET A 213 -22.28 -12.60 -10.94
C MET A 213 -22.17 -13.23 -12.35
N GLU A 214 -23.17 -12.98 -13.19
CA GLU A 214 -23.15 -13.34 -14.62
C GLU A 214 -22.15 -12.47 -15.39
N ASP A 215 -22.26 -11.15 -15.22
CA ASP A 215 -21.37 -10.15 -15.82
C ASP A 215 -20.46 -9.51 -14.78
N ARG A 216 -19.19 -9.33 -15.15
CA ARG A 216 -18.15 -8.79 -14.25
C ARG A 216 -17.33 -7.72 -14.97
N ASP A 217 -17.43 -6.48 -14.50
CA ASP A 217 -16.60 -5.38 -15.01
C ASP A 217 -15.23 -5.31 -14.31
N VAL A 218 -14.33 -4.48 -14.85
CA VAL A 218 -12.98 -4.30 -14.28
C VAL A 218 -13.01 -3.87 -12.81
N VAL A 219 -14.05 -3.14 -12.39
CA VAL A 219 -14.17 -2.62 -11.02
C VAL A 219 -14.42 -3.76 -10.03
N CYS A 220 -15.32 -4.71 -10.32
CA CYS A 220 -15.57 -5.85 -9.44
C CYS A 220 -14.37 -6.79 -9.34
N TRP A 221 -13.64 -7.03 -10.46
CA TRP A 221 -12.39 -7.79 -10.45
C TRP A 221 -11.36 -7.12 -9.55
N ASN A 222 -11.19 -5.80 -9.68
CA ASN A 222 -10.23 -5.04 -8.87
C ASN A 222 -10.58 -5.11 -7.38
N ALA A 223 -11.85 -4.93 -7.03
CA ALA A 223 -12.31 -4.99 -5.64
C ALA A 223 -11.99 -6.35 -4.98
N MET A 224 -12.19 -7.46 -5.72
CA MET A 224 -11.87 -8.79 -5.20
C MET A 224 -10.36 -9.08 -5.15
N ILE A 225 -9.60 -8.70 -6.17
CA ILE A 225 -8.13 -8.91 -6.19
C ILE A 225 -7.49 -8.12 -5.03
N ASP A 226 -7.88 -6.85 -4.87
CA ASP A 226 -7.43 -5.99 -3.77
C ASP A 226 -7.90 -6.51 -2.42
N GLY A 227 -9.16 -6.93 -2.30
CA GLY A 227 -9.72 -7.54 -1.10
C GLY A 227 -8.94 -8.77 -0.63
N TYR A 228 -8.62 -9.70 -1.53
CA TYR A 228 -7.78 -10.86 -1.19
C TYR A 228 -6.36 -10.45 -0.80
N SER A 229 -5.75 -9.48 -1.49
CA SER A 229 -4.40 -8.99 -1.17
C SER A 229 -4.34 -8.31 0.20
N GLN A 230 -5.35 -7.54 0.58
CA GLN A 230 -5.37 -6.83 1.87
C GLN A 230 -5.61 -7.76 3.07
N HIS A 231 -6.31 -8.88 2.86
CA HIS A 231 -6.69 -9.82 3.92
C HIS A 231 -5.78 -11.06 4.00
N GLY A 232 -4.51 -10.91 3.61
CA GLY A 232 -3.50 -11.95 3.76
C GLY A 232 -3.67 -13.18 2.86
N ARG A 233 -4.40 -13.03 1.74
CA ARG A 233 -4.64 -14.10 0.74
C ARG A 233 -4.06 -13.73 -0.64
N PRO A 234 -2.75 -13.43 -0.75
CA PRO A 234 -2.17 -12.96 -2.00
C PRO A 234 -2.15 -14.02 -3.11
N ASN A 235 -2.13 -15.31 -2.77
CA ASN A 235 -2.16 -16.38 -3.78
C ASN A 235 -3.52 -16.40 -4.50
N GLU A 236 -4.62 -16.31 -3.75
CA GLU A 236 -5.97 -16.21 -4.29
C GLU A 236 -6.14 -14.95 -5.16
N ALA A 237 -5.55 -13.82 -4.75
CA ALA A 237 -5.52 -12.60 -5.55
C ALA A 237 -4.85 -12.81 -6.92
N LEU A 238 -3.70 -13.51 -6.98
CA LEU A 238 -3.02 -13.81 -8.24
C LEU A 238 -3.74 -14.85 -9.09
N VAL A 239 -4.39 -15.85 -8.46
CA VAL A 239 -5.26 -16.80 -9.17
C VAL A 239 -6.43 -16.05 -9.82
N LEU A 240 -7.04 -15.12 -9.10
CA LEU A 240 -8.15 -14.32 -9.61
C LEU A 240 -7.70 -13.37 -10.73
N PHE A 241 -6.52 -12.75 -10.61
CA PHE A 241 -5.91 -11.97 -11.68
C PHE A 241 -5.68 -12.79 -12.96
N ARG A 242 -5.21 -14.04 -12.84
CA ARG A 242 -5.10 -14.96 -14.00
C ARG A 242 -6.47 -15.29 -14.59
N LYS A 243 -7.49 -15.51 -13.75
CA LYS A 243 -8.88 -15.76 -14.20
C LYS A 243 -9.46 -14.55 -14.95
N MET A 244 -9.16 -13.32 -14.52
CA MET A 244 -9.53 -12.09 -15.21
C MET A 244 -8.97 -12.04 -16.64
N LEU A 245 -7.67 -12.36 -16.79
CA LEU A 245 -6.99 -12.43 -18.08
C LEU A 245 -7.58 -13.50 -19.00
N LEU A 246 -7.87 -14.70 -18.46
CA LEU A 246 -8.52 -15.80 -19.20
C LEU A 246 -9.93 -15.41 -19.65
N SER A 247 -10.62 -14.59 -18.86
CA SER A 247 -11.95 -14.03 -19.18
C SER A 247 -11.87 -12.88 -20.19
N LYS A 248 -10.68 -12.57 -20.73
CA LYS A 248 -10.40 -11.49 -21.69
C LYS A 248 -10.77 -10.09 -21.19
N VAL A 249 -10.94 -9.92 -19.88
CA VAL A 249 -11.10 -8.61 -19.26
C VAL A 249 -9.71 -8.00 -19.12
N LYS A 250 -9.50 -6.79 -19.64
CA LYS A 250 -8.16 -6.16 -19.66
C LYS A 250 -7.86 -5.49 -18.31
N PRO A 251 -6.79 -5.91 -17.59
CA PRO A 251 -6.27 -5.19 -16.45
C PRO A 251 -6.01 -3.70 -16.74
N ASN A 252 -6.38 -2.84 -15.80
CA ASN A 252 -6.03 -1.43 -15.78
C ASN A 252 -4.97 -1.13 -14.70
N GLU A 253 -4.63 0.14 -14.50
CA GLU A 253 -3.65 0.58 -13.51
C GLU A 253 -3.97 0.09 -12.09
N VAL A 254 -5.23 0.15 -11.69
CA VAL A 254 -5.69 -0.31 -10.37
C VAL A 254 -5.53 -1.83 -10.23
N THR A 255 -5.88 -2.60 -11.27
CA THR A 255 -5.65 -4.05 -11.30
C THR A 255 -4.17 -4.39 -11.14
N VAL A 256 -3.30 -3.66 -11.84
CA VAL A 256 -1.85 -3.86 -11.81
C VAL A 256 -1.29 -3.60 -10.41
N VAL A 257 -1.69 -2.51 -9.75
CA VAL A 257 -1.26 -2.20 -8.39
C VAL A 257 -1.67 -3.31 -7.41
N ALA A 258 -2.92 -3.78 -7.48
CA ALA A 258 -3.40 -4.86 -6.61
C ALA A 258 -2.64 -6.18 -6.85
N ALA A 259 -2.41 -6.55 -8.11
CA ALA A 259 -1.65 -7.75 -8.45
C ALA A 259 -0.17 -7.64 -8.02
N LEU A 260 0.46 -6.47 -8.18
CA LEU A 260 1.84 -6.23 -7.72
C LEU A 260 1.95 -6.29 -6.20
N SER A 261 0.96 -5.77 -5.46
CA SER A 261 0.89 -5.89 -4.00
C SER A 261 0.87 -7.37 -3.57
N ALA A 262 0.04 -8.19 -4.21
CA ALA A 262 0.02 -9.64 -3.96
C ALA A 262 1.37 -10.31 -4.30
N CYS A 263 2.00 -9.94 -5.41
CA CYS A 263 3.35 -10.42 -5.73
C CYS A 263 4.39 -10.02 -4.69
N ALA A 264 4.32 -8.78 -4.17
CA ALA A 264 5.23 -8.26 -3.17
C ALA A 264 5.12 -9.01 -1.83
N GLN A 265 3.89 -9.32 -1.42
CA GLN A 265 3.61 -10.11 -0.21
C GLN A 265 4.18 -11.53 -0.32
N MET A 266 4.06 -12.17 -1.48
CA MET A 266 4.59 -13.51 -1.73
C MET A 266 6.07 -13.54 -2.09
N GLY A 267 6.67 -12.40 -2.47
CA GLY A 267 8.05 -12.32 -2.96
C GLY A 267 8.28 -13.01 -4.32
N VAL A 268 7.26 -13.13 -5.17
CA VAL A 268 7.31 -13.87 -6.45
C VAL A 268 7.83 -12.99 -7.60
N LEU A 269 9.16 -12.95 -7.75
CA LEU A 269 9.84 -12.06 -8.70
C LEU A 269 9.40 -12.25 -10.16
N GLU A 270 9.30 -13.50 -10.63
CA GLU A 270 9.02 -13.79 -12.04
C GLU A 270 7.58 -13.41 -12.42
N SER A 271 6.62 -13.55 -11.50
CA SER A 271 5.26 -13.04 -11.71
C SER A 271 5.25 -11.51 -11.81
N GLY A 272 6.04 -10.83 -10.98
CA GLY A 272 6.22 -9.38 -11.05
C GLY A 272 6.84 -8.90 -12.37
N ARG A 273 7.86 -9.59 -12.87
CA ARG A 273 8.48 -9.32 -14.18
C ARG A 273 7.51 -9.52 -15.34
N TRP A 274 6.70 -10.58 -15.26
CA TRP A 274 5.64 -10.81 -16.24
C TRP A 274 4.62 -9.66 -16.25
N ILE A 275 4.18 -9.18 -15.09
CA ILE A 275 3.27 -8.02 -14.99
C ILE A 275 3.94 -6.76 -15.56
N HIS A 276 5.23 -6.55 -15.30
CA HIS A 276 5.98 -5.43 -15.88
C HIS A 276 6.01 -5.49 -17.43
N ALA A 277 6.27 -6.66 -18.00
CA ALA A 277 6.21 -6.87 -19.44
C ALA A 277 4.78 -6.67 -20.00
N TYR A 278 3.75 -7.09 -19.27
CA TYR A 278 2.35 -6.87 -19.61
C TYR A 278 2.01 -5.38 -19.67
N VAL A 279 2.40 -4.59 -18.66
CA VAL A 279 2.20 -3.12 -18.60
C VAL A 279 2.81 -2.44 -19.81
N LYS A 280 4.06 -2.80 -20.16
CA LYS A 280 4.76 -2.27 -21.34
C LYS A 280 4.06 -2.65 -22.64
N SER A 281 3.68 -3.91 -22.79
CA SER A 281 3.05 -4.43 -24.02
C SER A 281 1.65 -3.84 -24.27
N ASN A 282 0.92 -3.53 -23.20
CA ASN A 282 -0.41 -2.94 -23.26
C ASN A 282 -0.42 -1.41 -23.14
N ARG A 283 0.75 -0.77 -23.11
CA ARG A 283 0.91 0.69 -23.01
C ARG A 283 0.16 1.30 -21.81
N ILE A 284 0.12 0.57 -20.69
CA ILE A 284 -0.41 1.09 -19.42
C ILE A 284 0.59 2.12 -18.89
N GLN A 285 0.11 3.30 -18.52
CA GLN A 285 0.98 4.37 -18.06
C GLN A 285 1.54 4.05 -16.66
N VAL A 286 2.87 4.11 -16.52
CA VAL A 286 3.51 4.03 -15.21
C VAL A 286 3.44 5.40 -14.56
N ASN A 287 2.33 5.66 -13.86
CA ASN A 287 2.18 6.84 -13.00
C ASN A 287 2.83 6.60 -11.63
N LYS A 288 2.68 7.55 -10.70
CA LYS A 288 3.24 7.47 -9.34
C LYS A 288 2.80 6.20 -8.60
N HIS A 289 1.53 5.84 -8.69
CA HIS A 289 0.97 4.67 -8.01
C HIS A 289 1.54 3.35 -8.58
N VAL A 290 1.51 3.18 -9.90
CA VAL A 290 2.03 1.97 -10.56
C VAL A 290 3.55 1.85 -10.36
N GLY A 291 4.29 2.95 -10.50
CA GLY A 291 5.74 2.97 -10.30
C GLY A 291 6.14 2.62 -8.87
N THR A 292 5.44 3.18 -7.88
CA THR A 292 5.64 2.86 -6.46
C THR A 292 5.35 1.38 -6.17
N ALA A 293 4.27 0.82 -6.73
CA ALA A 293 3.92 -0.60 -6.57
C ALA A 293 4.98 -1.52 -7.19
N PHE A 294 5.58 -1.14 -8.33
CA PHE A 294 6.70 -1.88 -8.91
C PHE A 294 7.95 -1.83 -8.02
N ILE A 295 8.30 -0.66 -7.47
CA ILE A 295 9.43 -0.52 -6.55
C ILE A 295 9.23 -1.44 -5.33
N ASP A 296 8.06 -1.37 -4.68
CA ASP A 296 7.75 -2.21 -3.51
C ASP A 296 7.82 -3.71 -3.85
N MET A 297 7.24 -4.11 -4.98
CA MET A 297 7.25 -5.49 -5.44
C MET A 297 8.66 -6.00 -5.72
N TYR A 298 9.48 -5.24 -6.45
CA TYR A 298 10.86 -5.64 -6.77
C TYR A 298 11.74 -5.69 -5.53
N SER A 299 11.63 -4.71 -4.63
CA SER A 299 12.33 -4.70 -3.34
C SER A 299 11.95 -5.92 -2.50
N LYS A 300 10.66 -6.19 -2.28
CA LYS A 300 10.20 -7.36 -1.49
C LYS A 300 10.44 -8.71 -2.18
N SER A 301 10.69 -8.72 -3.48
CA SER A 301 11.04 -9.94 -4.24
C SER A 301 12.55 -10.13 -4.44
N GLY A 302 13.39 -9.32 -3.76
CA GLY A 302 14.84 -9.49 -3.77
C GLY A 302 15.52 -9.11 -5.07
N SER A 303 14.98 -8.11 -5.80
CA SER A 303 15.60 -7.50 -6.99
C SER A 303 15.68 -5.99 -6.80
N LEU A 304 16.62 -5.52 -5.98
CA LEU A 304 16.77 -4.09 -5.70
C LEU A 304 17.24 -3.31 -6.94
N GLU A 305 17.98 -3.97 -7.82
CA GLU A 305 18.45 -3.43 -9.08
C GLU A 305 17.27 -3.09 -10.02
N ASP A 306 16.29 -4.00 -10.14
CA ASP A 306 15.06 -3.75 -10.91
C ASP A 306 14.20 -2.64 -10.26
N ALA A 307 14.12 -2.61 -8.93
CA ALA A 307 13.43 -1.54 -8.20
C ALA A 307 14.07 -0.16 -8.47
N ARG A 308 15.41 -0.09 -8.42
CA ARG A 308 16.15 1.14 -8.71
C ARG A 308 15.98 1.59 -10.16
N MET A 309 16.00 0.64 -11.10
CA MET A 309 15.75 0.94 -12.51
C MET A 309 14.37 1.59 -12.72
N VAL A 310 13.33 1.05 -12.09
CA VAL A 310 11.98 1.65 -12.16
C VAL A 310 11.98 3.05 -11.56
N PHE A 311 12.57 3.21 -10.38
CA PHE A 311 12.70 4.51 -9.72
C PHE A 311 13.38 5.54 -10.65
N ASP A 312 14.51 5.22 -11.25
CA ASP A 312 15.25 6.14 -12.13
C ASP A 312 14.46 6.54 -13.38
N GLN A 313 13.70 5.61 -13.95
CA GLN A 313 12.90 5.86 -15.16
C GLN A 313 11.65 6.73 -14.90
N MET A 314 11.18 6.83 -13.64
CA MET A 314 10.04 7.67 -13.29
C MET A 314 10.37 9.16 -13.43
N ARG A 315 9.62 9.89 -14.26
CA ARG A 315 9.82 11.34 -14.47
C ARG A 315 9.31 12.19 -13.32
N ASP A 316 8.21 11.77 -12.70
CA ASP A 316 7.54 12.48 -11.62
C ASP A 316 7.49 11.56 -10.40
N LYS A 317 8.13 11.98 -9.31
CA LYS A 317 8.30 11.22 -8.07
C LYS A 317 7.76 12.06 -6.92
N ASP A 318 6.86 11.50 -6.15
CA ASP A 318 6.38 12.09 -4.90
C ASP A 318 7.09 11.49 -3.69
N VAL A 319 6.78 12.01 -2.50
CA VAL A 319 7.34 11.53 -1.23
C VAL A 319 7.15 10.02 -1.06
N ILE A 320 6.02 9.47 -1.50
CA ILE A 320 5.72 8.04 -1.39
C ILE A 320 6.69 7.22 -2.24
N THR A 321 6.96 7.66 -3.48
CA THR A 321 7.93 7.01 -4.38
C THR A 321 9.34 6.97 -3.77
N TRP A 322 9.78 8.07 -3.15
CA TRP A 322 11.08 8.14 -2.46
C TRP A 322 11.12 7.24 -1.22
N ASN A 323 10.05 7.25 -0.42
CA ASN A 323 9.94 6.39 0.76
C ASN A 323 10.04 4.91 0.41
N SER A 324 9.36 4.45 -0.66
CA SER A 324 9.46 3.07 -1.12
C SER A 324 10.89 2.67 -1.47
N MET A 325 11.66 3.55 -2.11
CA MET A 325 13.06 3.26 -2.45
C MET A 325 13.97 3.26 -1.21
N ILE A 326 13.79 4.23 -0.29
CA ILE A 326 14.54 4.30 0.98
C ILE A 326 14.32 3.02 1.80
N VAL A 327 13.06 2.60 1.95
CA VAL A 327 12.72 1.34 2.65
C VAL A 327 13.32 0.15 1.91
N GLY A 328 13.27 0.12 0.57
CA GLY A 328 13.91 -0.92 -0.24
C GLY A 328 15.41 -1.07 0.03
N TYR A 329 16.16 0.03 0.06
CA TYR A 329 17.59 0.00 0.41
C TYR A 329 17.83 -0.46 1.86
N ALA A 330 17.04 0.06 2.82
CA ALA A 330 17.13 -0.33 4.23
C ALA A 330 16.88 -1.84 4.44
N MET A 331 15.88 -2.40 3.76
CA MET A 331 15.55 -3.82 3.78
C MET A 331 16.68 -4.71 3.25
N HIS A 332 17.51 -4.19 2.35
CA HIS A 332 18.61 -4.92 1.72
C HIS A 332 19.97 -4.74 2.41
N GLY A 333 20.01 -4.00 3.52
CA GLY A 333 21.24 -3.72 4.27
C GLY A 333 22.09 -2.57 3.71
N PHE A 334 21.65 -1.91 2.64
CA PHE A 334 22.33 -0.77 2.02
C PHE A 334 21.94 0.54 2.71
N SER A 335 22.27 0.63 4.00
CA SER A 335 21.79 1.72 4.86
C SER A 335 22.38 3.08 4.48
N LEU A 336 23.62 3.14 4.00
CA LEU A 336 24.25 4.40 3.62
C LEU A 336 23.57 5.00 2.38
N GLU A 337 23.21 4.16 1.41
CA GLU A 337 22.47 4.53 0.21
C GLU A 337 21.05 5.02 0.55
N ALA A 338 20.40 4.40 1.55
CA ALA A 338 19.11 4.88 2.06
C ALA A 338 19.22 6.30 2.67
N LEU A 339 20.26 6.56 3.47
CA LEU A 339 20.52 7.89 4.03
C LEU A 339 20.88 8.92 2.95
N GLN A 340 21.62 8.52 1.92
CA GLN A 340 21.93 9.38 0.77
C GLN A 340 20.66 9.79 0.02
N LEU A 341 19.76 8.83 -0.27
CA LEU A 341 18.49 9.12 -0.92
C LEU A 341 17.60 10.07 -0.10
N PHE A 342 17.57 9.92 1.22
CA PHE A 342 16.85 10.86 2.09
C PHE A 342 17.40 12.29 1.96
N ASN A 343 18.72 12.44 1.96
CA ASN A 343 19.35 13.74 1.79
C ASN A 343 19.06 14.35 0.41
N GLU A 344 19.03 13.54 -0.65
CA GLU A 344 18.63 13.98 -2.00
C GLU A 344 17.16 14.42 -2.02
N MET A 345 16.25 13.63 -1.44
CA MET A 345 14.84 13.97 -1.31
C MET A 345 14.65 15.34 -0.62
N CYS A 346 15.37 15.58 0.48
CA CYS A 346 15.30 16.85 1.20
C CYS A 346 15.84 18.02 0.38
N LYS A 347 16.92 17.83 -0.37
CA LYS A 347 17.50 18.85 -1.28
C LYS A 347 16.53 19.26 -2.40
N LEU A 348 15.65 18.36 -2.81
CA LEU A 348 14.58 18.65 -3.79
C LEU A 348 13.38 19.39 -3.18
N GLY A 349 13.40 19.69 -1.88
CA GLY A 349 12.33 20.39 -1.17
C GLY A 349 11.13 19.52 -0.82
N LEU A 350 11.23 18.20 -1.02
CA LEU A 350 10.19 17.25 -0.60
C LEU A 350 10.21 17.12 0.92
N GLN A 351 9.04 17.25 1.54
CA GLN A 351 8.89 17.15 2.99
C GLN A 351 8.87 15.68 3.42
N PRO A 352 9.77 15.25 4.33
CA PRO A 352 9.69 13.95 4.96
C PRO A 352 8.35 13.74 5.67
N THR A 353 7.88 12.49 5.68
CA THR A 353 6.70 12.06 6.43
C THR A 353 7.11 11.06 7.52
N ASP A 354 6.16 10.67 8.35
CA ASP A 354 6.30 9.56 9.31
C ASP A 354 6.86 8.29 8.64
N ILE A 355 6.34 7.92 7.46
CA ILE A 355 6.85 6.77 6.69
C ILE A 355 8.33 6.94 6.28
N THR A 356 8.76 8.16 5.97
CA THR A 356 10.17 8.46 5.64
C THR A 356 11.07 8.13 6.83
N PHE A 357 10.69 8.57 8.03
CA PHE A 357 11.47 8.34 9.24
C PHE A 357 11.48 6.88 9.67
N ILE A 358 10.39 6.12 9.45
CA ILE A 358 10.41 4.66 9.65
C ILE A 358 11.51 4.02 8.77
N GLY A 359 11.57 4.38 7.49
CA GLY A 359 12.59 3.85 6.56
C GLY A 359 14.03 4.18 7.01
N ILE A 360 14.26 5.42 7.46
CA ILE A 360 15.58 5.87 7.90
C ILE A 360 16.00 5.26 9.24
N LEU A 361 15.10 5.21 10.22
CA LEU A 361 15.38 4.57 11.50
C LEU A 361 15.62 3.07 11.34
N SER A 362 14.90 2.41 10.42
CA SER A 362 15.14 1.01 10.06
C SER A 362 16.53 0.82 9.40
N ALA A 363 16.94 1.73 8.51
CA ALA A 363 18.29 1.73 7.94
C ALA A 363 19.36 1.86 9.04
N CYS A 364 19.18 2.80 9.98
CA CYS A 364 20.09 2.95 11.12
C CYS A 364 20.13 1.69 11.98
N ALA A 365 18.98 1.08 12.30
CA ALA A 365 18.88 -0.16 13.07
C ALA A 365 19.56 -1.35 12.37
N ASN A 366 19.56 -1.38 11.04
CA ASN A 366 20.20 -2.43 10.25
C ASN A 366 21.71 -2.28 10.11
N ALA A 367 22.25 -1.06 10.22
CA ALA A 367 23.68 -0.79 10.15
C ALA A 367 24.32 -0.47 11.51
N GLY A 368 23.55 -0.43 12.60
CA GLY A 368 24.05 -0.13 13.93
C GLY A 368 24.45 1.34 14.15
N LEU A 369 23.88 2.25 13.34
CA LEU A 369 24.18 3.69 13.39
C LEU A 369 23.44 4.36 14.55
N LEU A 370 23.93 4.16 15.78
CA LEU A 370 23.24 4.59 16.99
C LEU A 370 23.11 6.12 17.09
N SER A 371 24.19 6.86 16.80
CA SER A 371 24.21 8.32 16.82
C SER A 371 23.24 8.94 15.82
N GLU A 372 23.25 8.43 14.60
CA GLU A 372 22.40 8.85 13.50
C GLU A 372 20.95 8.50 13.79
N GLY A 373 20.68 7.31 14.34
CA GLY A 373 19.34 6.91 14.77
C GLY A 373 18.72 7.91 15.74
N TRP A 374 19.44 8.32 16.79
CA TRP A 374 18.98 9.36 17.72
C TRP A 374 18.82 10.72 17.05
N THR A 375 19.75 11.09 16.18
CA THR A 375 19.70 12.36 15.44
C THR A 375 18.43 12.44 14.59
N TYR A 376 18.12 11.38 13.83
CA TYR A 376 16.92 11.35 13.00
C TYR A 376 15.63 11.23 13.81
N PHE A 377 15.64 10.50 14.93
CA PHE A 377 14.48 10.43 15.83
C PHE A 377 14.13 11.81 16.41
N GLN A 378 15.13 12.59 16.82
CA GLN A 378 14.94 13.96 17.30
C GLN A 378 14.55 14.91 16.16
N LEU A 379 15.07 14.69 14.94
CA LEU A 379 14.75 15.50 13.77
C LEU A 379 13.25 15.46 13.42
N MET A 380 12.52 14.42 13.80
CA MET A 380 11.06 14.32 13.61
C MET A 380 10.30 15.51 14.24
N GLU A 381 10.74 15.98 15.41
CA GLU A 381 10.13 17.13 16.10
C GLU A 381 10.22 18.41 15.25
N LYS A 382 11.34 18.60 14.54
CA LYS A 382 11.52 19.73 13.63
C LYS A 382 10.54 19.71 12.45
N TYR A 383 10.12 18.52 12.02
CA TYR A 383 9.12 18.34 10.97
C TYR A 383 7.69 18.25 11.51
N LEU A 384 7.48 18.47 12.81
CA LEU A 384 6.18 18.35 13.48
C LEU A 384 5.55 16.95 13.31
N ILE A 385 6.39 15.92 13.29
CA ILE A 385 5.96 14.53 13.17
C ILE A 385 6.00 13.89 14.56
N GLU A 386 4.83 13.46 15.04
CA GLU A 386 4.73 12.72 16.29
C GLU A 386 5.20 11.26 16.09
N PRO A 387 6.10 10.75 16.95
CA PRO A 387 6.54 9.36 16.87
C PRO A 387 5.40 8.36 17.08
N LYS A 388 5.19 7.51 16.08
CA LYS A 388 4.31 6.33 16.13
C LYS A 388 5.03 5.06 16.60
N ILE A 389 4.27 4.00 16.92
CA ILE A 389 4.78 2.72 17.43
C ILE A 389 5.90 2.12 16.56
N GLU A 390 5.85 2.31 15.24
CA GLU A 390 6.84 1.81 14.29
C GLU A 390 8.20 2.51 14.44
N HIS A 391 8.20 3.82 14.76
CA HIS A 391 9.43 4.58 15.02
C HIS A 391 10.10 4.12 16.31
N TYR A 392 9.30 3.94 17.37
CA TYR A 392 9.78 3.36 18.62
C TYR A 392 10.32 1.96 18.40
N GLY A 393 9.63 1.11 17.61
CA GLY A 393 10.09 -0.22 17.26
C GLY A 393 11.45 -0.23 16.57
N CYS A 394 11.69 0.70 15.64
CA CYS A 394 12.99 0.86 14.99
C CYS A 394 14.09 1.26 15.99
N MET A 395 13.81 2.19 16.91
CA MET A 395 14.75 2.62 17.94
C MET A 395 15.05 1.53 18.97
N VAL A 396 14.04 0.78 19.41
CA VAL A 396 14.22 -0.36 20.32
C VAL A 396 15.04 -1.46 19.64
N ASN A 397 14.80 -1.74 18.36
CA ASN A 397 15.62 -2.68 17.59
C ASN A 397 17.08 -2.21 17.49
N LEU A 398 17.31 -0.91 17.23
CA LEU A 398 18.64 -0.31 17.17
C LEU A 398 19.37 -0.40 18.53
N LEU A 399 18.74 0.05 19.62
CA LEU A 399 19.30 -0.02 20.98
C LEU A 399 19.55 -1.46 21.42
N GLY A 400 18.60 -2.34 21.14
CA GLY A 400 18.65 -3.76 21.46
C GLY A 400 19.83 -4.44 20.78
N ARG A 401 20.04 -4.22 19.48
CA ARG A 401 21.20 -4.77 18.75
C ARG A 401 22.54 -4.16 19.18
N ALA A 402 22.53 -2.91 19.64
CA ALA A 402 23.70 -2.25 20.19
C ALA A 402 24.04 -2.68 21.63
N GLY A 403 23.28 -3.61 22.22
CA GLY A 403 23.48 -4.08 23.60
C GLY A 403 23.03 -3.09 24.68
N GLN A 404 22.35 -1.99 24.34
CA GLN A 404 21.87 -1.00 25.30
C GLN A 404 20.48 -1.39 25.85
N LEU A 405 20.39 -2.58 26.44
CA LEU A 405 19.13 -3.21 26.83
C LEU A 405 18.34 -2.42 27.88
N GLU A 406 18.99 -1.94 28.95
CA GLU A 406 18.29 -1.16 29.99
C GLU A 406 17.79 0.17 29.44
N LYS A 407 18.57 0.85 28.61
CA LYS A 407 18.10 2.07 27.92
C LYS A 407 16.94 1.78 26.98
N ALA A 408 16.96 0.65 26.27
CA ALA A 408 15.84 0.23 25.44
C ALA A 408 14.58 0.00 26.29
N TYR A 409 14.71 -0.69 27.44
CA TYR A 409 13.63 -0.94 28.38
C TYR A 409 13.03 0.36 28.96
N GLU A 410 13.88 1.29 29.41
CA GLU A 410 13.46 2.61 29.87
C GLU A 410 12.78 3.42 28.75
N PHE A 411 13.32 3.34 27.53
CA PHE A 411 12.75 4.01 26.37
C PHE A 411 11.33 3.52 26.06
N VAL A 412 11.09 2.20 26.08
CA VAL A 412 9.73 1.63 25.95
C VAL A 412 8.81 2.15 27.04
N LYS A 413 9.27 2.19 28.30
CA LYS A 413 8.45 2.70 29.42
C LYS A 413 8.16 4.19 29.35
N SER A 414 9.02 4.97 28.71
CA SER A 414 8.85 6.41 28.54
C SER A 414 7.86 6.79 27.42
N MET A 415 7.35 5.81 26.68
CA MET A 415 6.43 6.04 25.57
C MET A 415 5.11 6.63 26.07
N LYS A 416 4.59 7.60 25.31
CA LYS A 416 3.28 8.23 25.54
C LYS A 416 2.12 7.45 24.89
N ILE A 417 2.42 6.32 24.26
CA ILE A 417 1.50 5.47 23.50
C ILE A 417 1.53 4.09 24.14
N ASP A 418 0.38 3.42 24.18
CA ASP A 418 0.27 2.05 24.69
C ASP A 418 1.26 1.12 23.98
N SER A 419 2.00 0.34 24.76
CA SER A 419 3.04 -0.52 24.24
C SER A 419 2.47 -1.75 23.53
N ASP A 420 2.80 -1.92 22.26
CA ASP A 420 2.45 -3.10 21.46
C ASP A 420 3.29 -4.34 21.88
N PRO A 421 2.70 -5.53 22.02
CA PRO A 421 3.41 -6.81 22.15
C PRO A 421 4.62 -6.99 21.21
N ILE A 422 4.57 -6.46 19.98
CA ILE A 422 5.65 -6.56 18.99
C ILE A 422 6.92 -5.84 19.48
N LEU A 423 6.77 -4.71 20.17
CA LEU A 423 7.87 -3.91 20.68
C LEU A 423 8.62 -4.66 21.79
N TRP A 424 7.88 -5.27 22.71
CA TRP A 424 8.43 -6.13 23.76
C TRP A 424 9.08 -7.39 23.19
N GLY A 425 8.48 -7.99 22.15
CA GLY A 425 9.09 -9.11 21.42
C GLY A 425 10.42 -8.75 20.76
N THR A 426 10.57 -7.51 20.28
CA THR A 426 11.83 -6.98 19.73
C THR A 426 12.89 -6.86 20.83
N LEU A 427 12.52 -6.34 22.00
CA LEU A 427 13.43 -6.25 23.15
C LEU A 427 13.81 -7.63 23.71
N LEU A 428 12.87 -8.57 23.81
CA LEU A 428 13.15 -9.97 24.18
C LEU A 428 14.11 -10.64 23.20
N THR A 429 13.98 -10.33 21.91
CA THR A 429 14.93 -10.80 20.89
C THR A 429 16.33 -10.26 21.16
N ALA A 430 16.47 -9.01 21.62
CA ALA A 430 17.74 -8.43 22.01
C ALA A 430 18.30 -9.04 23.30
N CYS A 431 17.47 -9.29 24.33
CA CYS A 431 17.86 -10.02 25.53
C CYS A 431 18.44 -11.39 25.20
N ARG A 432 17.85 -12.10 24.22
CA ARG A 432 18.39 -13.37 23.71
C ARG A 432 19.75 -13.22 23.06
N ILE A 433 19.97 -12.17 22.27
CA ILE A 433 21.25 -11.94 21.59
C ILE A 433 22.36 -11.67 22.60
N HIS A 434 22.06 -10.95 23.68
CA HIS A 434 23.04 -10.54 24.70
C HIS A 434 23.05 -11.41 25.96
N GLY A 435 22.20 -12.44 26.04
CA GLY A 435 22.13 -13.37 27.18
C GLY A 435 21.56 -12.78 28.47
N ASP A 436 20.76 -11.71 28.40
CA ASP A 436 20.18 -11.07 29.59
C ASP A 436 18.87 -11.74 30.02
N VAL A 437 19.00 -12.82 30.80
CA VAL A 437 17.87 -13.58 31.33
C VAL A 437 17.02 -12.74 32.29
N ARG A 438 17.66 -11.92 33.13
CA ARG A 438 16.97 -11.12 34.17
C ARG A 438 16.01 -10.11 33.55
N LEU A 439 16.46 -9.38 32.53
CA LEU A 439 15.59 -8.44 31.85
C LEU A 439 14.49 -9.16 31.07
N ALA A 440 14.78 -10.32 30.48
CA ALA A 440 13.78 -11.12 29.78
C ALA A 440 12.65 -11.59 30.70
N GLU A 441 12.97 -12.07 31.90
CA GLU A 441 11.98 -12.44 32.92
C GLU A 441 11.12 -11.25 33.34
N LYS A 442 11.75 -10.10 33.61
CA LYS A 442 11.04 -8.85 33.95
C LYS A 442 10.09 -8.38 32.85
N ILE A 443 10.46 -8.53 31.58
CA ILE A 443 9.59 -8.21 30.44
C ILE A 443 8.42 -9.21 30.37
N MET A 444 8.69 -10.50 30.59
CA MET A 444 7.67 -11.53 30.54
C MET A 444 6.66 -11.40 31.69
N GLU A 445 7.09 -11.07 32.90
CA GLU A 445 6.21 -10.74 34.02
C GLU A 445 5.27 -9.58 33.66
N PHE A 446 5.82 -8.49 33.11
CA PHE A 446 5.02 -7.34 32.66
C PHE A 446 4.00 -7.74 31.57
N LEU A 447 4.41 -8.57 30.59
CA LEU A 447 3.50 -9.03 29.54
C LEU A 447 2.38 -9.93 30.08
N PHE A 448 2.63 -10.72 31.14
CA PHE A 448 1.60 -11.52 31.78
C PHE A 448 0.61 -10.67 32.58
N GLU A 449 1.11 -9.68 33.33
CA GLU A 449 0.25 -8.77 34.11
C GLU A 449 -0.72 -7.97 33.23
N GLN A 450 -0.33 -7.68 31.99
CA GLN A 450 -1.12 -6.90 31.03
C GLN A 450 -1.92 -7.75 30.04
N ASP A 451 -1.88 -9.08 30.15
CA ASP A 451 -2.50 -10.03 29.18
C ASP A 451 -2.03 -9.80 27.71
N LEU A 452 -0.75 -9.45 27.54
CA LEU A 452 -0.11 -9.14 26.25
C LEU A 452 0.83 -10.25 25.75
N ALA A 453 0.89 -11.38 26.46
CA ALA A 453 1.77 -12.49 26.10
C ALA A 453 1.28 -13.22 24.84
N THR A 454 2.17 -13.38 23.86
CA THR A 454 1.88 -14.05 22.59
C THR A 454 2.66 -15.35 22.45
N SER A 455 2.27 -16.21 21.52
CA SER A 455 3.03 -17.43 21.18
C SER A 455 4.53 -17.16 20.96
N GLY A 456 4.86 -16.05 20.29
CA GLY A 456 6.23 -15.63 20.01
C GLY A 456 7.02 -15.28 21.27
N THR A 457 6.41 -14.66 22.28
CA THR A 457 7.10 -14.26 23.51
C THR A 457 7.48 -15.47 24.36
N TYR A 458 6.62 -16.50 24.42
CA TYR A 458 6.95 -17.78 25.06
C TYR A 458 8.11 -18.50 24.36
N VAL A 459 8.10 -18.55 23.03
CA VAL A 459 9.20 -19.18 22.26
C VAL A 459 10.51 -18.44 22.51
N LEU A 460 10.50 -17.11 22.55
CA LEU A 460 11.69 -16.30 22.85
C LEU A 460 12.22 -16.59 24.26
N LEU A 461 11.37 -16.60 25.29
CA LEU A 461 11.77 -16.92 26.66
C LEU A 461 12.34 -18.35 26.76
N SER A 462 11.67 -19.34 26.15
CA SER A 462 12.19 -20.71 26.11
C SER A 462 13.56 -20.79 25.44
N ASN A 463 13.81 -20.00 24.40
CA ASN A 463 15.09 -19.96 23.72
C ASN A 463 16.19 -19.29 24.57
N ILE A 464 15.83 -18.28 25.37
CA ILE A 464 16.74 -17.61 26.31
C ILE A 464 17.19 -18.59 27.39
N TYR A 465 16.26 -19.31 28.03
CA TYR A 465 16.60 -20.34 29.02
C TYR A 465 17.46 -21.45 28.43
N ALA A 466 17.16 -21.89 27.21
CA ALA A 466 17.97 -22.90 26.53
C ALA A 466 19.41 -22.40 26.27
N ALA A 467 19.58 -21.13 25.90
CA ALA A 467 20.89 -20.53 25.67
C ALA A 467 21.70 -20.38 26.98
N SER A 468 21.04 -20.16 28.11
CA SER A 468 21.68 -20.11 29.43
C SER A 468 21.88 -21.48 30.08
N GLY A 469 21.45 -22.57 29.43
CA GLY A 469 21.52 -23.94 29.96
C GLY A 469 20.48 -24.29 31.03
N ASP A 470 19.47 -23.44 31.24
CA ASP A 470 18.38 -23.69 32.19
C ASP A 470 17.27 -24.55 31.56
N TRP A 471 17.49 -25.87 31.58
CA TRP A 471 16.53 -26.83 31.02
C TRP A 471 15.24 -26.96 31.82
N ASP A 472 15.26 -26.62 33.11
CA ASP A 472 14.07 -26.60 33.96
C ASP A 472 13.15 -25.44 33.56
N GLY A 473 13.71 -24.26 33.32
CA GLY A 473 13.02 -23.10 32.75
C GLY A 473 12.40 -23.42 31.38
N VAL A 474 13.15 -24.08 30.49
CA VAL A 474 12.63 -24.55 29.18
C VAL A 474 11.44 -25.48 29.35
N ALA A 475 11.52 -26.46 30.27
CA ALA A 475 10.44 -27.41 30.52
C ALA A 475 9.17 -26.70 31.03
N LYS A 476 9.32 -25.74 31.96
CA LYS A 476 8.20 -24.93 32.47
C LYS A 476 7.52 -24.13 31.37
N VAL A 477 8.29 -23.42 30.54
CA VAL A 477 7.73 -22.61 29.44
C VAL A 477 7.04 -23.48 28.40
N ARG A 478 7.61 -24.64 28.04
CA ARG A 478 6.96 -25.59 27.10
C ARG A 478 5.66 -26.17 27.65
N ALA A 479 5.59 -26.44 28.96
CA ALA A 479 4.36 -26.86 29.60
C ALA A 479 3.27 -25.78 29.53
N LEU A 480 3.65 -24.51 29.73
CA LEU A 480 2.75 -23.37 29.55
C LEU A 480 2.26 -23.23 28.11
N MET A 481 3.17 -23.31 27.12
CA MET A 481 2.82 -23.26 25.70
C MET A 481 1.79 -24.33 25.31
N LYS A 482 1.96 -25.56 25.80
CA LYS A 482 1.03 -26.67 25.53
C LYS A 482 -0.36 -26.42 26.13
N ARG A 483 -0.44 -25.79 27.31
CA ARG A 483 -1.72 -25.43 27.96
C ARG A 483 -2.42 -24.29 27.21
N SER A 484 -1.65 -23.35 26.65
CA SER A 484 -2.16 -22.21 25.90
C SER A 484 -2.42 -22.51 24.41
N GLY A 485 -2.28 -23.77 23.96
CA GLY A 485 -2.52 -24.16 22.56
C GLY A 485 -1.57 -23.54 21.55
N VAL A 486 -0.35 -23.17 21.98
CA VAL A 486 0.64 -22.51 21.12
C VAL A 486 1.46 -23.54 20.36
N ASP A 487 1.36 -23.54 19.03
CA ASP A 487 2.19 -24.35 18.14
C ASP A 487 3.46 -23.60 17.70
N LYS A 488 4.58 -24.34 17.65
CA LYS A 488 5.86 -23.82 17.17
C LYS A 488 5.97 -24.00 15.66
N GLU A 489 6.07 -22.91 14.91
CA GLU A 489 6.36 -22.97 13.48
C GLU A 489 7.79 -23.51 13.23
N PRO A 490 7.94 -24.53 12.36
CA PRO A 490 9.26 -25.03 11.98
C PRO A 490 9.99 -24.04 11.06
N GLY A 491 11.31 -23.98 11.18
CA GLY A 491 12.15 -23.19 10.28
C GLY A 491 12.25 -23.84 8.90
N CYS A 492 11.72 -23.17 7.89
CA CYS A 492 11.71 -23.60 6.49
C CYS A 492 12.52 -22.63 5.63
N SER A 493 13.35 -23.18 4.75
CA SER A 493 14.06 -22.42 3.71
C SER A 493 13.53 -22.85 2.36
N SER A 494 13.23 -21.87 1.50
CA SER A 494 12.72 -22.11 0.16
C SER A 494 13.62 -21.48 -0.91
N ILE A 495 13.67 -22.09 -2.08
CA ILE A 495 14.43 -21.65 -3.25
C ILE A 495 13.60 -21.87 -4.51
N GLU A 496 13.57 -20.88 -5.40
CA GLU A 496 12.90 -20.98 -6.69
C GLU A 496 13.93 -21.37 -7.77
N VAL A 497 13.70 -22.50 -8.44
CA VAL A 497 14.52 -22.96 -9.58
C VAL A 497 13.57 -23.42 -10.68
N ASN A 498 13.77 -22.94 -11.91
CA ASN A 498 12.93 -23.28 -13.08
C ASN A 498 11.43 -23.04 -12.84
N ASN A 499 11.07 -21.89 -12.23
CA ASN A 499 9.69 -21.51 -11.88
C ASN A 499 8.97 -22.47 -10.92
N LYS A 500 9.72 -23.27 -10.16
CA LYS A 500 9.19 -24.14 -9.11
C LYS A 500 9.83 -23.76 -7.78
N VAL A 501 9.00 -23.59 -6.77
CA VAL A 501 9.45 -23.38 -5.38
C VAL A 501 9.75 -24.73 -4.75
N HIS A 502 10.94 -24.86 -4.18
CA HIS A 502 11.40 -26.03 -3.45
C HIS A 502 11.62 -25.63 -1.99
N GLU A 503 10.96 -26.34 -1.08
CA GLU A 503 11.02 -26.09 0.36
C GLU A 503 11.84 -27.16 1.06
N PHE A 504 12.61 -26.74 2.06
CA PHE A 504 13.48 -27.60 2.85
C PHE A 504 13.26 -27.33 4.34
N LEU A 505 13.09 -28.41 5.09
CA LEU A 505 13.22 -28.41 6.54
C LEU A 505 14.63 -28.88 6.95
N ALA A 506 15.02 -28.61 8.19
CA ALA A 506 16.30 -29.13 8.69
C ALA A 506 16.32 -30.66 8.62
N GLY A 507 17.35 -31.23 7.99
CA GLY A 507 17.48 -32.68 7.79
C GLY A 507 16.46 -33.29 6.81
N ASP A 508 15.86 -32.50 5.91
CA ASP A 508 14.83 -33.00 5.00
C ASP A 508 15.38 -33.95 3.91
N MET A 509 14.74 -35.13 3.81
CA MET A 509 15.05 -36.18 2.83
C MET A 509 13.93 -36.39 1.80
N LYS A 510 12.82 -35.64 1.88
CA LYS A 510 11.64 -35.82 1.02
C LYS A 510 11.86 -35.37 -0.42
N HIS A 511 12.85 -34.51 -0.67
CA HIS A 511 13.12 -33.99 -2.00
C HIS A 511 13.56 -35.12 -2.97
N PRO A 512 13.06 -35.17 -4.22
CA PRO A 512 13.43 -36.23 -5.18
C PRO A 512 14.94 -36.34 -5.46
N LYS A 513 15.66 -35.22 -5.34
CA LYS A 513 17.11 -35.13 -5.48
C LYS A 513 17.88 -35.15 -4.15
N SER A 514 17.29 -35.67 -3.07
CA SER A 514 17.92 -35.65 -1.74
C SER A 514 19.33 -36.25 -1.74
N LYS A 515 19.57 -37.35 -2.45
CA LYS A 515 20.91 -37.95 -2.59
C LYS A 515 21.94 -36.96 -3.18
N GLU A 516 21.61 -36.29 -4.28
CA GLU A 516 22.50 -35.30 -4.92
C GLU A 516 22.76 -34.09 -3.99
N ILE A 517 21.71 -33.64 -3.28
CA ILE A 517 21.81 -32.51 -2.34
C ILE A 517 22.77 -32.85 -1.21
N TYR A 518 22.67 -34.04 -0.62
CA TYR A 518 23.53 -34.44 0.50
C TYR A 518 24.97 -34.69 0.08
N ILE A 519 25.23 -35.19 -1.14
CA ILE A 519 26.59 -35.28 -1.70
C ILE A 519 27.19 -33.88 -1.82
N MET A 520 26.46 -32.93 -2.42
CA MET A 520 26.92 -31.54 -2.53
C MET A 520 27.11 -30.88 -1.16
N LEU A 521 26.24 -31.17 -0.20
CA LEU A 521 26.36 -30.65 1.17
C LEU A 521 27.63 -31.18 1.85
N GLU A 522 27.97 -32.45 1.66
CA GLU A 522 29.21 -33.04 2.17
C GLU A 522 30.46 -32.39 1.53
N GLU A 523 30.44 -32.16 0.22
CA GLU A 523 31.49 -31.43 -0.50
C GLU A 523 31.66 -30.01 0.03
N VAL A 524 30.55 -29.29 0.20
CA VAL A 524 30.55 -27.93 0.76
C VAL A 524 31.09 -27.92 2.19
N ASN A 525 30.70 -28.86 3.05
CA ASN A 525 31.20 -28.94 4.42
C ASN A 525 32.72 -29.21 4.46
N LYS A 526 33.24 -30.11 3.62
CA LYS A 526 34.69 -30.33 3.48
C LYS A 526 35.43 -29.07 3.03
N LEU A 527 34.87 -28.34 2.07
CA LEU A 527 35.44 -27.07 1.62
C LEU A 527 35.42 -26.00 2.71
N LEU A 528 34.36 -25.94 3.52
CA LEU A 528 34.27 -25.02 4.66
C LEU A 528 35.35 -25.31 5.70
N GLU A 529 35.53 -26.58 6.08
CA GLU A 529 36.58 -27.01 7.02
C GLU A 529 37.98 -26.65 6.51
N ALA A 530 38.26 -26.88 5.21
CA ALA A 530 39.52 -26.51 4.60
C ALA A 530 39.80 -24.99 4.61
N HIS A 531 38.76 -24.16 4.70
CA HIS A 531 38.85 -22.71 4.81
C HIS A 531 38.72 -22.20 6.26
N GLY A 532 38.87 -23.08 7.26
CA GLY A 532 38.94 -22.72 8.67
C GLY A 532 37.58 -22.42 9.32
N TYR A 533 36.49 -22.93 8.76
CA TYR A 533 35.17 -22.82 9.39
C TYR A 533 35.11 -23.59 10.72
N LEU A 534 34.62 -22.93 11.76
CA LEU A 534 34.35 -23.52 13.07
C LEU A 534 32.84 -23.41 13.38
N PRO A 535 32.13 -24.54 13.62
CA PRO A 535 30.72 -24.50 13.95
C PRO A 535 30.41 -23.78 15.27
N GLN A 536 29.41 -22.91 15.26
CA GLN A 536 28.91 -22.22 16.45
C GLN A 536 27.83 -23.04 17.15
N THR A 537 28.24 -24.02 17.99
CA THR A 537 27.34 -25.00 18.62
C THR A 537 26.43 -24.41 19.70
N ASP A 538 26.77 -23.24 20.25
CA ASP A 538 25.98 -22.45 21.21
C ASP A 538 24.60 -22.05 20.68
N ILE A 539 24.44 -21.99 19.37
CA ILE A 539 23.18 -21.64 18.69
C ILE A 539 22.18 -22.80 18.72
N VAL A 540 22.63 -24.03 18.93
CA VAL A 540 21.76 -25.21 18.96
C VAL A 540 21.10 -25.32 20.34
N LEU A 541 19.89 -24.78 20.45
CA LEU A 541 19.08 -24.71 21.69
C LEU A 541 18.39 -26.04 22.05
N HIS A 542 19.08 -27.15 21.81
CA HIS A 542 18.63 -28.51 22.13
C HIS A 542 19.61 -29.18 23.07
N ASN A 543 19.11 -29.99 24.00
CA ASN A 543 19.91 -30.72 24.96
C ASN A 543 20.56 -31.93 24.26
N LEU A 544 21.64 -31.67 23.52
CA LEU A 544 22.38 -32.60 22.67
C LEU A 544 23.87 -32.54 23.01
N GLY A 545 24.60 -33.61 22.69
CA GLY A 545 26.07 -33.61 22.76
C GLY A 545 26.70 -32.70 21.71
N GLU A 546 27.94 -32.24 21.92
CA GLU A 546 28.62 -31.31 21.00
C GLU A 546 28.73 -31.85 19.56
N VAL A 547 28.97 -33.15 19.39
CA VAL A 547 29.02 -33.80 18.05
C VAL A 547 27.64 -33.75 17.37
N GLU A 548 26.57 -34.01 18.13
CA GLU A 548 25.20 -33.98 17.61
C GLU A 548 24.77 -32.55 17.25
N LYS A 549 25.21 -31.54 18.02
CA LYS A 549 24.99 -30.12 17.68
C LYS A 549 25.67 -29.75 16.37
N GLN A 550 26.91 -30.17 16.15
CA GLN A 550 27.62 -29.94 14.88
C GLN A 550 26.89 -30.61 13.70
N GLN A 551 26.44 -31.85 13.87
CA GLN A 551 25.67 -32.56 12.86
C GLN A 551 24.35 -31.85 12.54
N ALA A 552 23.65 -31.34 13.57
CA ALA A 552 22.41 -30.58 13.40
C ALA A 552 22.63 -29.30 12.57
N LEU A 553 23.70 -28.54 12.86
CA LEU A 553 24.06 -27.33 12.10
C LEU A 553 24.37 -27.65 10.63
N ALA A 554 25.04 -28.78 10.38
CA ALA A 554 25.43 -29.20 9.03
C ALA A 554 24.23 -29.43 8.10
N VAL A 555 23.05 -29.73 8.65
CA VAL A 555 21.82 -30.05 7.89
C VAL A 555 20.71 -29.02 8.06
N HIS A 556 21.06 -27.78 8.46
CA HIS A 556 20.11 -26.67 8.47
C HIS A 556 19.45 -26.46 7.10
N SER A 557 18.19 -26.04 7.09
CA SER A 557 17.42 -25.91 5.85
C SER A 557 18.03 -24.92 4.87
N GLU A 558 18.70 -23.87 5.37
CA GLU A 558 19.44 -22.90 4.57
C GLU A 558 20.55 -23.60 3.79
N ARG A 559 21.31 -24.50 4.43
CA ARG A 559 22.40 -25.23 3.77
C ARG A 559 21.90 -26.19 2.71
N LEU A 560 20.78 -26.88 2.98
CA LEU A 560 20.11 -27.73 2.00
C LEU A 560 19.63 -26.94 0.78
N ALA A 561 19.02 -25.77 1.00
CA ALA A 561 18.59 -24.89 -0.07
C ALA A 561 19.77 -24.35 -0.90
N ILE A 562 20.88 -23.97 -0.26
CA ILE A 562 22.11 -23.56 -0.97
C ILE A 562 22.68 -24.72 -1.78
N ALA A 563 22.82 -25.91 -1.19
CA ALA A 563 23.33 -27.10 -1.89
C ALA A 563 22.46 -27.46 -3.11
N TYR A 564 21.13 -27.41 -2.96
CA TYR A 564 20.21 -27.58 -4.08
C TYR A 564 20.38 -26.51 -5.16
N GLY A 565 20.57 -25.25 -4.76
CA GLY A 565 20.87 -24.14 -5.65
C GLY A 565 22.15 -24.37 -6.45
N LEU A 566 23.22 -24.85 -5.80
CA LEU A 566 24.51 -25.13 -6.43
C LEU A 566 24.42 -26.24 -7.48
N ILE A 567 23.70 -27.33 -7.21
CA ILE A 567 23.55 -28.44 -8.20
C ILE A 567 22.57 -28.13 -9.33
N SER A 568 21.60 -27.24 -9.10
CA SER A 568 20.46 -27.05 -10.02
C SER A 568 20.58 -25.81 -10.90
N THR A 569 21.60 -24.98 -10.72
CA THR A 569 21.77 -23.72 -11.47
C THR A 569 23.19 -23.58 -12.02
N GLN A 570 23.33 -22.88 -13.15
CA GLN A 570 24.63 -22.68 -13.79
C GLN A 570 25.57 -21.85 -12.91
N ALA A 571 26.88 -22.12 -13.03
CA ALA A 571 27.92 -21.33 -12.38
C ALA A 571 27.76 -19.83 -12.69
N GLY A 572 27.96 -18.98 -11.68
CA GLY A 572 27.78 -17.53 -11.79
C GLY A 572 26.34 -17.02 -11.68
N THR A 573 25.32 -17.89 -11.72
CA THR A 573 23.93 -17.45 -11.49
C THR A 573 23.75 -17.00 -10.03
N THR A 574 22.91 -16.02 -9.73
CA THR A 574 22.60 -15.64 -8.34
C THR A 574 21.70 -16.68 -7.69
N ILE A 575 22.05 -17.18 -6.50
CA ILE A 575 21.20 -18.08 -5.71
C ILE A 575 20.31 -17.24 -4.79
N LYS A 576 18.99 -17.45 -4.80
CA LYS A 576 18.03 -16.71 -3.97
C LYS A 576 17.31 -17.67 -3.04
N ILE A 577 17.35 -17.38 -1.73
CA ILE A 577 16.75 -18.22 -0.69
C ILE A 577 15.85 -17.36 0.18
N VAL A 578 14.69 -17.90 0.56
CA VAL A 578 13.77 -17.26 1.50
C VAL A 578 13.63 -18.14 2.73
N LYS A 579 13.92 -17.57 3.90
CA LYS A 579 13.76 -18.18 5.22
C LYS A 579 12.56 -17.52 5.92
N ASN A 580 11.64 -18.35 6.43
CA ASN A 580 10.49 -17.86 7.21
C ASN A 580 10.89 -17.27 8.58
N LEU A 581 12.00 -17.73 9.15
CA LEU A 581 12.59 -17.25 10.40
C LEU A 581 13.85 -16.40 10.13
N ARG A 582 14.42 -15.80 11.18
CA ARG A 582 15.74 -15.12 11.11
C ARG A 582 16.83 -16.16 10.86
N VAL A 583 17.79 -15.87 9.97
CA VAL A 583 18.93 -16.79 9.74
C VAL A 583 19.79 -16.87 11.00
N CYS A 584 20.21 -18.06 11.39
CA CYS A 584 21.08 -18.20 12.55
C CYS A 584 22.50 -17.68 12.26
N PRO A 585 23.25 -17.23 13.28
CA PRO A 585 24.59 -16.68 13.07
C PRO A 585 25.55 -17.61 12.33
N ASP A 586 25.50 -18.91 12.62
CA ASP A 586 26.29 -19.93 11.95
C ASP A 586 25.97 -20.02 10.44
N CYS A 587 24.69 -20.12 10.07
CA CYS A 587 24.29 -20.18 8.66
C CYS A 587 24.61 -18.88 7.92
N HIS A 588 24.55 -17.73 8.59
CA HIS A 588 24.98 -16.46 8.01
C HIS A 588 26.49 -16.47 7.70
N ALA A 589 27.33 -16.90 8.65
CA ALA A 589 28.77 -17.03 8.47
C ALA A 589 29.14 -18.06 7.38
N VAL A 590 28.47 -19.21 7.36
CA VAL A 590 28.64 -20.24 6.34
C VAL A 590 28.26 -19.72 4.96
N THR A 591 27.16 -18.98 4.83
CA THR A 591 26.74 -18.43 3.53
C THR A 591 27.77 -17.44 2.97
N LYS A 592 28.40 -16.62 3.82
CA LYS A 592 29.56 -15.79 3.43
C LYS A 592 30.68 -16.65 2.84
N LEU A 593 31.11 -17.68 3.56
CA LEU A 593 32.18 -18.56 3.12
C LEU A 593 31.83 -19.29 1.81
N ILE A 594 30.60 -19.81 1.67
CA ILE A 594 30.16 -20.45 0.44
C ILE A 594 30.19 -19.46 -0.73
N SER A 595 29.72 -18.23 -0.53
CA SER A 595 29.79 -17.19 -1.57
C SER A 595 31.23 -16.93 -2.01
N LYS A 596 32.18 -16.84 -1.06
CA LYS A 596 33.61 -16.68 -1.36
C LYS A 596 34.22 -17.88 -2.10
N ILE A 597 33.91 -19.10 -1.66
CA ILE A 597 34.47 -20.35 -2.23
C ILE A 597 33.94 -20.59 -3.64
N THR A 598 32.64 -20.36 -3.86
CA THR A 598 31.98 -20.63 -5.13
C THR A 598 32.04 -19.46 -6.12
N GLY A 599 32.39 -18.26 -5.65
CA GLY A 599 32.34 -17.02 -6.43
C GLY A 599 30.92 -16.62 -6.83
N ARG A 600 29.88 -17.13 -6.15
CA ARG A 600 28.48 -16.86 -6.49
C ARG A 600 27.88 -15.83 -5.52
N LYS A 601 27.10 -14.90 -6.08
CA LYS A 601 26.20 -14.04 -5.29
C LYS A 601 25.08 -14.90 -4.71
N ILE A 602 24.92 -14.87 -3.40
CA ILE A 602 23.81 -15.53 -2.70
C ILE A 602 22.98 -14.43 -2.03
N ILE A 603 21.67 -14.43 -2.26
CA ILE A 603 20.73 -13.52 -1.62
C ILE A 603 19.85 -14.35 -0.70
N VAL A 604 19.88 -14.05 0.60
CA VAL A 604 18.99 -14.71 1.58
C VAL A 604 18.04 -13.67 2.15
N ARG A 605 16.73 -13.91 2.04
CA ARG A 605 15.70 -13.14 2.73
C ARG A 605 15.34 -13.83 4.04
N ASP A 606 15.33 -13.12 5.15
CA ASP A 606 14.91 -13.63 6.45
C ASP A 606 13.87 -12.74 7.12
N ARG A 607 12.68 -13.30 7.39
CA ARG A 607 11.45 -12.54 7.69
C ARG A 607 11.17 -11.44 6.65
N ASN A 608 11.80 -10.27 6.80
CA ASN A 608 11.68 -9.11 5.91
C ASN A 608 13.02 -8.41 5.56
N ARG A 609 14.17 -8.98 5.91
CA ARG A 609 15.49 -8.40 5.57
C ARG A 609 16.17 -9.26 4.50
N PHE A 610 16.90 -8.62 3.59
CA PHE A 610 17.74 -9.30 2.60
C PHE A 610 19.22 -9.15 2.97
N HIS A 611 19.93 -10.25 2.82
CA HIS A 611 21.37 -10.37 2.98
C HIS A 611 21.98 -10.69 1.62
N HIS A 612 22.83 -9.81 1.12
CA HIS A 612 23.56 -10.00 -0.13
C HIS A 612 24.96 -10.49 0.19
N PHE A 613 25.20 -11.77 0.00
CA PHE A 613 26.50 -12.40 0.17
C PHE A 613 27.26 -12.35 -1.15
N VAL A 614 28.39 -11.64 -1.15
CA VAL A 614 29.28 -11.47 -2.30
C VAL A 614 30.72 -11.55 -1.79
N ASP A 615 31.51 -12.48 -2.37
CA ASP A 615 32.94 -12.64 -2.11
C ASP A 615 33.34 -12.75 -0.62
N GLY A 616 32.46 -13.32 0.21
CA GLY A 616 32.71 -13.48 1.64
C GLY A 616 32.26 -12.31 2.52
N SER A 617 31.67 -11.27 1.93
CA SER A 617 31.05 -10.16 2.65
C SER A 617 29.53 -10.23 2.56
N CYS A 618 28.84 -9.64 3.54
CA CYS A 618 27.39 -9.49 3.54
C CYS A 618 27.01 -8.01 3.55
N SER A 619 25.94 -7.63 2.84
CA SER A 619 25.40 -6.25 2.86
C SER A 619 24.99 -5.75 4.25
N CYS A 620 24.81 -6.64 5.24
CA CYS A 620 24.51 -6.23 6.62
C CYS A 620 25.72 -5.66 7.39
N GLY A 621 26.94 -5.74 6.85
CA GLY A 621 28.16 -5.28 7.53
C GLY A 621 28.46 -6.04 8.83
N ASP A 622 27.99 -7.29 8.94
CA ASP A 622 28.05 -8.12 10.14
C ASP A 622 27.31 -7.54 11.36
N PHE A 623 26.44 -6.56 11.13
CA PHE A 623 25.45 -6.07 12.10
C PHE A 623 24.09 -6.73 11.82
N TRP A 624 23.93 -8.00 12.20
CA TRP A 624 22.75 -8.79 11.84
C TRP A 624 21.84 -9.25 12.97
#